data_AF-A0A929UXC1-F1
#
_entry.id   AF-A0A929UXC1-F1
#
_cell.length_a   1.000
_cell.length_b   1.000
_cell.length_c   1.000
_cell.angle_alpha   90.00
_cell.angle_beta   90.00
_cell.angle_gamma   90.00
#
_symmetry.space_group_name_H-M   'P 1'
#
loop_
_entity.id
_entity.type
_entity.pdbx_description
1 polymer ?
#
loop_
_entity_poly.entity_id
_entity_poly.type
_entity_poly.pdbx_seq_one_letter_code
_entity_poly.pdbx_strand_id
1 'polypeptide(L)'
;MATIDRRSKFIQWSILIGLAICNVVLLCLPVIFFVVCYCIVFWRTRGYYKTAEFQSVKQRLAKQIQEYDDFNAFLPETKRFIRQQQSRLSRAHVKNSTLTVYKNAQLDPYRYIVKYFFAQRTINEETVQILEQILQKYDTIKKTEEILRSEYNEIMDFIDAKMYAGAYIFKKMTMKQLGSNTLPKFEKNYFLVYSFKYSSPAKRNNYSFDITLTEKKLQKLAEHLSQQIAYRKSAQFQRQLMTPKLRRFILRRDNYECQKCHVSRRDEKHLLLEVDHIVPVSKGGITTEQNLRALCWRCNRAKGDKLEVA
;
A
#
# COMPACT_ATOMS: atom_id res chain seq x y z
N MET A 1 50.46 -78.53 40.63
CA MET A 1 49.24 -78.23 39.85
C MET A 1 48.78 -76.77 39.97
N ALA A 2 48.82 -76.12 41.14
CA ALA A 2 48.35 -74.73 41.33
C ALA A 2 49.14 -73.64 40.55
N THR A 3 50.40 -73.86 40.22
CA THR A 3 51.25 -72.90 39.48
C THR A 3 50.99 -72.87 37.97
N ILE A 4 50.52 -73.99 37.39
CA ILE A 4 50.20 -74.11 35.96
C ILE A 4 48.86 -73.40 35.65
N ASP A 5 47.88 -73.53 36.55
CA ASP A 5 46.57 -72.85 36.45
C ASP A 5 46.69 -71.32 36.54
N ARG A 6 47.58 -70.80 37.39
CA ARG A 6 47.83 -69.36 37.53
C ARG A 6 48.44 -68.73 36.26
N ARG A 7 49.35 -69.47 35.60
CA ARG A 7 50.01 -69.04 34.35
C ARG A 7 49.04 -69.09 33.16
N SER A 8 48.18 -70.10 33.10
CA SER A 8 47.09 -70.20 32.11
C SER A 8 46.08 -69.06 32.24
N LYS A 9 45.61 -68.77 33.47
CA LYS A 9 44.72 -67.64 33.74
C LYS A 9 45.37 -66.30 33.39
N PHE A 10 46.65 -66.09 33.74
CA PHE A 10 47.37 -64.86 33.36
C PHE A 10 47.43 -64.66 31.84
N ILE A 11 47.71 -65.73 31.07
CA ILE A 11 47.70 -65.68 29.61
C ILE A 11 46.30 -65.35 29.07
N GLN A 12 45.25 -66.00 29.59
CA GLN A 12 43.86 -65.70 29.19
C GLN A 12 43.46 -64.25 29.48
N TRP A 13 43.79 -63.72 30.67
CA TRP A 13 43.54 -62.32 31.03
C TRP A 13 44.34 -61.35 30.15
N SER A 14 45.59 -61.66 29.82
CA SER A 14 46.39 -60.83 28.92
C SER A 14 45.83 -60.78 27.48
N ILE A 15 45.29 -61.90 26.98
CA ILE A 15 44.62 -61.97 25.68
C ILE A 15 43.30 -61.17 25.70
N LEU A 16 42.49 -61.30 26.77
CA LEU A 16 41.25 -60.55 26.93
C LEU A 16 41.48 -59.03 27.01
N ILE A 17 42.51 -58.59 27.75
CA ILE A 17 42.92 -57.18 27.81
C ILE A 17 43.42 -56.70 26.44
N GLY A 18 44.24 -57.49 25.74
CA GLY A 18 44.71 -57.17 24.39
C GLY A 18 43.57 -57.02 23.38
N LEU A 19 42.58 -57.92 23.41
CA LEU A 19 41.37 -57.85 22.59
C LEU A 19 40.51 -56.62 22.93
N ALA A 20 40.36 -56.29 24.22
CA ALA A 20 39.64 -55.09 24.66
C ALA A 20 40.31 -53.81 24.18
N ILE A 21 41.64 -53.70 24.29
CA ILE A 21 42.41 -52.54 23.79
C ILE A 21 42.29 -52.45 22.26
N CYS A 22 42.45 -53.56 21.54
CA CYS A 22 42.31 -53.60 20.09
C CYS A 22 40.91 -53.13 19.65
N ASN A 23 39.87 -53.56 20.35
CA ASN A 23 38.49 -53.15 20.09
C ASN A 23 38.27 -51.65 20.36
N VAL A 24 38.80 -51.13 21.47
CA VAL A 24 38.77 -49.68 21.77
C VAL A 24 39.49 -48.87 20.69
N VAL A 25 40.68 -49.31 20.25
CA VAL A 25 41.42 -48.66 19.16
C VAL A 25 40.62 -48.69 17.86
N LEU A 26 40.05 -49.84 17.50
CA LEU A 26 39.18 -50.00 16.33
C LEU A 26 37.95 -49.09 16.38
N LEU A 27 37.35 -48.88 17.56
CA LEU A 27 36.23 -47.96 17.77
C LEU A 27 36.65 -46.48 17.73
N CYS A 28 37.88 -46.16 18.13
CA CYS A 28 38.41 -44.78 18.10
C CYS A 28 38.88 -44.33 16.70
N LEU A 29 39.36 -45.24 15.85
CA LEU A 29 39.80 -44.95 14.48
C LEU A 29 38.78 -44.15 13.64
N PRO A 30 37.49 -44.53 13.57
CA PRO A 30 36.50 -43.74 12.83
C PRO A 30 36.29 -42.36 13.44
N VAL A 31 36.30 -42.22 14.77
CA VAL A 31 36.18 -40.92 15.44
C VAL A 31 37.35 -40.01 15.08
N ILE A 32 38.58 -40.53 15.13
CA ILE A 32 39.79 -39.79 14.74
C ILE A 32 39.69 -39.37 13.26
N PHE A 33 39.25 -40.27 12.38
CA PHE A 33 39.05 -39.97 10.97
C PHE A 33 38.04 -38.82 10.77
N PHE A 34 36.88 -38.87 11.43
CA PHE A 34 35.88 -37.79 11.36
C PHE A 34 36.43 -36.45 11.88
N VAL A 35 37.22 -36.46 12.97
CA VAL A 35 37.86 -35.25 13.51
C VAL A 35 38.87 -34.67 12.51
N VAL A 36 39.71 -35.52 11.90
CA VAL A 36 40.67 -35.08 10.88
C VAL A 36 39.94 -34.51 9.65
N CYS A 37 38.91 -35.19 9.15
CA CYS A 37 38.07 -34.70 8.07
C CYS A 37 37.43 -33.35 8.40
N TYR A 38 36.87 -33.21 9.60
CA TYR A 38 36.29 -31.95 10.08
C TYR A 38 37.32 -30.81 10.10
N CYS A 39 38.51 -31.06 10.64
CA CYS A 39 39.60 -30.08 10.67
C CYS A 39 40.03 -29.66 9.25
N ILE A 40 40.14 -30.60 8.31
CA ILE A 40 40.48 -30.30 6.91
C ILE A 40 39.41 -29.40 6.28
N VAL A 41 38.13 -29.74 6.45
CA VAL A 41 37.02 -28.93 5.92
C VAL A 41 37.01 -27.55 6.57
N PHE A 42 37.27 -27.44 7.87
CA PHE A 42 37.35 -26.16 8.59
C PHE A 42 38.43 -25.24 8.01
N TRP A 43 39.66 -25.75 7.85
CA TRP A 43 40.77 -24.96 7.30
C TRP A 43 40.54 -24.57 5.83
N ARG A 44 40.00 -25.49 5.02
CA ARG A 44 39.63 -25.17 3.63
C ARG A 44 38.53 -24.11 3.57
N THR A 45 37.52 -24.20 4.42
CA THR A 45 36.45 -23.19 4.50
C THR A 45 37.00 -21.81 4.87
N ARG A 46 37.97 -21.77 5.78
CA ARG A 46 38.65 -20.53 6.15
C ARG A 46 39.51 -19.95 5.02
N GLY A 47 40.11 -20.82 4.20
CA GLY A 47 40.80 -20.44 2.97
C GLY A 47 39.83 -19.91 1.89
N TYR A 48 38.66 -20.55 1.74
CA TYR A 48 37.61 -20.12 0.83
C TYR A 48 37.18 -18.67 1.08
N TYR A 49 37.13 -18.21 2.33
CA TYR A 49 36.80 -16.81 2.64
C TYR A 49 37.78 -15.79 2.07
N LYS A 50 38.99 -16.19 1.64
CA LYS A 50 39.98 -15.31 1.03
C LYS A 50 39.93 -15.31 -0.50
N THR A 51 39.08 -16.13 -1.13
CA THR A 51 38.98 -16.22 -2.59
C THR A 51 38.33 -14.97 -3.16
N ALA A 52 38.68 -14.63 -4.41
CA ALA A 52 38.06 -13.52 -5.14
C ALA A 52 36.55 -13.71 -5.30
N GLU A 53 36.09 -14.95 -5.47
CA GLU A 53 34.68 -15.30 -5.56
C GLU A 53 33.94 -14.97 -4.25
N PHE A 54 34.46 -15.37 -3.10
CA PHE A 54 33.82 -15.05 -1.82
C PHE A 54 33.81 -13.54 -1.55
N GLN A 55 34.91 -12.86 -1.86
CA GLN A 55 35.01 -11.41 -1.66
C GLN A 55 34.05 -10.63 -2.57
N SER A 56 33.85 -11.06 -3.82
CA SER A 56 32.92 -10.41 -4.74
C SER A 56 31.47 -10.57 -4.29
N VAL A 57 31.08 -11.76 -3.82
CA VAL A 57 29.74 -12.00 -3.24
C VAL A 57 29.52 -11.15 -1.99
N LYS A 58 30.52 -11.10 -1.09
CA LYS A 58 30.49 -10.26 0.10
C LYS A 58 30.29 -8.78 -0.26
N GLN A 59 31.01 -8.27 -1.26
CA GLN A 59 30.89 -6.89 -1.70
C GLN A 59 29.51 -6.60 -2.33
N ARG A 60 28.98 -7.52 -3.15
CA ARG A 60 27.63 -7.41 -3.73
C ARG A 60 26.56 -7.35 -2.64
N LEU A 61 26.63 -8.24 -1.66
CA LEU A 61 25.69 -8.27 -0.54
C LEU A 61 25.77 -6.98 0.29
N ALA A 62 26.99 -6.50 0.59
CA ALA A 62 27.19 -5.24 1.31
C ALA A 62 26.61 -4.04 0.54
N LYS A 63 26.81 -3.99 -0.77
CA LYS A 63 26.21 -2.96 -1.64
C LYS A 63 24.69 -2.99 -1.57
N GLN A 64 24.09 -4.19 -1.65
CA GLN A 64 22.63 -4.34 -1.59
C GLN A 64 22.04 -3.84 -0.26
N ILE A 65 22.73 -4.13 0.86
CA ILE A 65 22.31 -3.66 2.18
C ILE A 65 22.40 -2.13 2.25
N GLN A 66 23.48 -1.54 1.74
CA GLN A 66 23.65 -0.09 1.69
C GLN A 66 22.55 0.58 0.85
N GLU A 67 22.22 0.05 -0.32
CA GLU A 67 21.13 0.58 -1.17
C GLU A 67 19.78 0.53 -0.45
N TYR A 68 19.55 -0.51 0.35
CA TYR A 68 18.35 -0.62 1.18
C TYR A 68 18.30 0.43 2.30
N ASP A 69 19.43 0.68 2.95
CA ASP A 69 19.55 1.71 3.99
C ASP A 69 19.41 3.12 3.41
N ASP A 70 20.01 3.39 2.25
CA ASP A 70 19.88 4.65 1.51
C ASP A 70 18.41 4.90 1.11
N PHE A 71 17.73 3.85 0.65
CA PHE A 71 16.30 3.95 0.32
C PHE A 71 15.44 4.21 1.57
N ASN A 72 15.73 3.56 2.69
CA ASN A 72 15.06 3.85 3.97
C ASN A 72 15.29 5.30 4.41
N ALA A 73 16.48 5.86 4.18
CA ALA A 73 16.80 7.24 4.51
C ALA A 73 15.99 8.28 3.70
N PHE A 74 15.42 7.90 2.55
CA PHE A 74 14.53 8.74 1.74
C PHE A 74 13.07 8.74 2.25
N LEU A 75 12.64 7.72 2.99
CA LEU A 75 11.25 7.60 3.47
C LEU A 75 10.76 8.78 4.32
N PRO A 76 11.56 9.40 5.21
CA PRO A 76 11.16 10.59 5.96
C PRO A 76 10.77 11.78 5.07
N GLU A 77 11.44 11.97 3.94
CA GLU A 77 11.09 13.02 2.97
C GLU A 77 9.74 12.72 2.32
N THR A 78 9.55 11.48 1.87
CA THR A 78 8.26 11.06 1.29
C THR A 78 7.12 11.21 2.30
N LYS A 79 7.34 10.86 3.56
CA LYS A 79 6.39 11.05 4.64
C LYS A 79 6.03 12.53 4.84
N ARG A 80 7.00 13.44 4.72
CA ARG A 80 6.76 14.89 4.78
C ARG A 80 5.88 15.35 3.62
N PHE A 81 6.19 14.91 2.40
CA PHE A 81 5.36 15.19 1.22
C PHE A 81 3.91 14.71 1.41
N ILE A 82 3.74 13.45 1.85
CA ILE A 82 2.41 12.86 2.07
C ILE A 82 1.62 13.64 3.13
N ARG A 83 2.26 14.04 4.23
CA ARG A 83 1.63 14.88 5.26
C ARG A 83 1.21 16.25 4.73
N GLN A 84 2.03 16.88 3.91
CA GLN A 84 1.70 18.15 3.27
C GLN A 84 0.47 17.98 2.37
N GLN A 85 0.41 16.95 1.53
CA GLN A 85 -0.77 16.66 0.72
C GLN A 85 -2.01 16.33 1.57
N GLN A 86 -1.83 15.58 2.66
CA GLN A 86 -2.90 15.25 3.60
C GLN A 86 -3.51 16.50 4.26
N SER A 87 -2.70 17.51 4.58
CA SER A 87 -3.20 18.79 5.14
C SER A 87 -4.02 19.62 4.14
N ARG A 88 -3.75 19.49 2.84
CA ARG A 88 -4.57 20.11 1.78
C ARG A 88 -5.92 19.41 1.64
N LEU A 89 -5.91 18.09 1.82
CA LEU A 89 -7.08 17.23 1.70
C LEU A 89 -8.03 17.32 2.91
N SER A 90 -7.47 17.26 4.12
CA SER A 90 -8.21 16.98 5.35
C SER A 90 -7.88 17.95 6.48
N ARG A 91 -8.92 18.40 7.20
CA ARG A 91 -8.76 19.31 8.36
C ARG A 91 -8.37 18.59 9.66
N ALA A 92 -8.64 17.29 9.72
CA ALA A 92 -8.34 16.44 10.86
C ALA A 92 -8.08 15.02 10.37
N HIS A 93 -7.43 14.22 11.21
CA HIS A 93 -7.15 12.80 10.94
C HIS A 93 -7.69 11.89 12.03
N VAL A 94 -8.18 12.46 13.13
CA VAL A 94 -8.83 11.74 14.22
C VAL A 94 -10.18 12.39 14.50
N LYS A 95 -11.23 11.59 14.58
CA LYS A 95 -12.59 12.04 14.89
C LYS A 95 -13.13 11.30 16.10
N ASN A 96 -13.37 12.03 17.19
CA ASN A 96 -14.22 11.55 18.27
C ASN A 96 -15.67 11.55 17.77
N SER A 97 -16.31 10.39 17.82
CA SER A 97 -17.55 10.07 17.11
C SER A 97 -18.56 9.39 18.02
N THR A 98 -19.84 9.43 17.65
CA THR A 98 -20.88 8.63 18.33
C THR A 98 -20.75 7.16 17.94
N LEU A 99 -21.34 6.25 18.73
CA LEU A 99 -21.32 4.82 18.43
C LEU A 99 -21.87 4.51 17.03
N THR A 100 -22.92 5.21 16.60
CA THR A 100 -23.52 5.06 15.27
C THR A 100 -22.56 5.47 14.16
N VAL A 101 -21.85 6.59 14.32
CA VAL A 101 -20.86 7.04 13.33
C VAL A 101 -19.68 6.07 13.28
N TYR A 102 -19.20 5.62 14.44
CA TYR A 102 -18.15 4.61 14.54
C TYR A 102 -18.52 3.32 13.79
N LYS A 103 -19.70 2.74 14.09
CA LYS A 103 -20.17 1.50 13.45
C LYS A 103 -20.36 1.68 11.94
N ASN A 104 -20.97 2.78 11.50
CA ASN A 104 -21.19 3.01 10.08
C ASN A 104 -19.90 3.30 9.31
N ALA A 105 -18.90 3.93 9.94
CA ALA A 105 -17.58 4.12 9.33
C ALA A 105 -16.85 2.78 9.10
N GLN A 106 -17.13 1.75 9.90
CA GLN A 106 -16.60 0.41 9.66
C GLN A 106 -17.25 -0.26 8.44
N LEU A 107 -18.54 -0.01 8.22
CA LEU A 107 -19.29 -0.56 7.08
C LEU A 107 -18.98 0.16 5.76
N ASP A 108 -18.88 1.50 5.78
CA ASP A 108 -18.61 2.33 4.60
C ASP A 108 -17.50 3.36 4.90
N PRO A 109 -16.23 2.90 4.97
CA PRO A 109 -15.11 3.73 5.40
C PRO A 109 -14.85 4.90 4.47
N TYR A 110 -14.98 4.72 3.15
CA TYR A 110 -14.66 5.77 2.17
C TYR A 110 -15.66 6.92 2.23
N ARG A 111 -16.96 6.63 2.28
CA ARG A 111 -17.99 7.65 2.45
C ARG A 111 -17.79 8.43 3.74
N TYR A 112 -17.47 7.75 4.83
CA TYR A 112 -17.27 8.38 6.12
C TYR A 112 -15.96 9.19 6.20
N ILE A 113 -14.91 8.78 5.47
CA ILE A 113 -13.69 9.58 5.33
C ILE A 113 -14.02 10.94 4.70
N VAL A 114 -14.70 10.93 3.55
CA VAL A 114 -15.08 12.15 2.84
C VAL A 114 -15.96 13.03 3.71
N LYS A 115 -16.95 12.44 4.40
CA LYS A 115 -17.92 13.18 5.21
C LYS A 115 -17.29 13.90 6.41
N TYR A 116 -16.30 13.29 7.06
CA TYR A 116 -15.81 13.76 8.36
C TYR A 116 -14.41 14.37 8.35
N PHE A 117 -13.56 14.03 7.38
CA PHE A 117 -12.17 14.50 7.35
C PHE A 117 -11.88 15.52 6.25
N PHE A 118 -12.47 15.35 5.06
CA PHE A 118 -12.14 16.20 3.91
C PHE A 118 -12.63 17.64 4.10
N ALA A 119 -11.76 18.61 3.78
CA ALA A 119 -11.93 20.00 4.15
C ALA A 119 -13.18 20.66 3.56
N GLN A 120 -13.55 20.34 2.32
CA GLN A 120 -14.66 20.98 1.62
C GLN A 120 -15.98 20.20 1.72
N ARG A 121 -15.99 18.98 2.30
CA ARG A 121 -17.10 17.99 2.22
C ARG A 121 -17.60 17.69 0.80
N THR A 122 -17.11 18.39 -0.20
CA THR A 122 -17.35 18.23 -1.62
C THR A 122 -16.20 17.43 -2.21
N ILE A 123 -16.55 16.55 -3.14
CA ILE A 123 -15.58 15.78 -3.91
C ILE A 123 -15.39 16.56 -5.21
N ASN A 124 -14.20 17.11 -5.41
CA ASN A 124 -13.80 17.83 -6.61
C ASN A 124 -12.61 17.14 -7.28
N GLU A 125 -12.26 17.58 -8.49
CA GLU A 125 -11.15 17.01 -9.25
C GLU A 125 -9.80 17.21 -8.54
N GLU A 126 -9.60 18.35 -7.86
CA GLU A 126 -8.39 18.61 -7.06
C GLU A 126 -8.18 17.54 -5.98
N THR A 127 -9.25 17.10 -5.32
CA THR A 127 -9.20 16.04 -4.31
C THR A 127 -8.65 14.74 -4.91
N VAL A 128 -9.15 14.37 -6.09
CA VAL A 128 -8.69 13.15 -6.79
C VAL A 128 -7.24 13.30 -7.21
N GLN A 129 -6.84 14.44 -7.77
CA GLN A 129 -5.45 14.72 -8.16
C GLN A 129 -4.49 14.60 -6.97
N ILE A 130 -4.87 15.10 -5.79
CA ILE A 130 -4.05 14.95 -4.58
C ILE A 130 -3.89 13.47 -4.21
N LEU A 131 -4.97 12.69 -4.25
CA LEU A 131 -4.90 11.25 -3.95
C LEU A 131 -4.04 10.49 -4.98
N GLU A 132 -4.13 10.83 -6.27
CA GLU A 132 -3.33 10.24 -7.35
C GLU A 132 -1.84 10.56 -7.18
N GLN A 133 -1.48 11.78 -6.80
CA GLN A 133 -0.09 12.15 -6.49
C GLN A 133 0.48 11.33 -5.33
N ILE A 134 -0.32 11.11 -4.27
CA ILE A 134 0.08 10.26 -3.14
C ILE A 134 0.21 8.79 -3.58
N LEU A 135 -0.74 8.30 -4.37
CA LEU A 135 -0.73 6.93 -4.89
C LEU A 135 0.50 6.68 -5.76
N GLN A 136 0.86 7.64 -6.63
CA GLN A 136 2.08 7.56 -7.43
C GLN A 136 3.33 7.41 -6.55
N LYS A 137 3.44 8.17 -5.45
CA LYS A 137 4.55 8.02 -4.49
C LYS A 137 4.56 6.65 -3.83
N TYR A 138 3.39 6.11 -3.48
CA TYR A 138 3.31 4.77 -2.92
C TYR A 138 3.75 3.70 -3.91
N ASP A 139 3.33 3.81 -5.17
CA ASP A 139 3.72 2.87 -6.22
C ASP A 139 5.22 2.93 -6.50
N THR A 140 5.81 4.13 -6.51
CA THR A 140 7.27 4.27 -6.59
C THR A 140 7.95 3.55 -5.44
N ILE A 141 7.52 3.80 -4.19
CA ILE A 141 8.10 3.14 -3.02
C ILE A 141 8.01 1.62 -3.12
N LYS A 142 6.81 1.12 -3.43
CA LYS A 142 6.54 -0.31 -3.51
C LYS A 142 7.38 -0.98 -4.60
N LYS A 143 7.47 -0.38 -5.78
CA LYS A 143 8.30 -0.90 -6.89
C LYS A 143 9.78 -0.94 -6.50
N THR A 144 10.28 0.11 -5.87
CA THR A 144 11.67 0.15 -5.39
C THR A 144 11.92 -0.92 -4.32
N GLU A 145 11.02 -1.11 -3.36
CA GLU A 145 11.09 -2.19 -2.36
C GLU A 145 11.13 -3.57 -3.04
N GLU A 146 10.29 -3.79 -4.05
CA GLU A 146 10.22 -5.05 -4.82
C GLU A 146 11.53 -5.33 -5.57
N ILE A 147 12.10 -4.33 -6.25
CA ILE A 147 13.38 -4.45 -6.99
C ILE A 147 14.53 -4.77 -6.03
N LEU A 148 14.68 -3.98 -4.95
CA LEU A 148 15.76 -4.20 -3.99
C LEU A 148 15.67 -5.58 -3.33
N ARG A 149 14.46 -6.08 -3.11
CA ARG A 149 14.21 -7.40 -2.56
C ARG A 149 14.50 -8.52 -3.57
N SER A 150 14.15 -8.34 -4.84
CA SER A 150 14.46 -9.34 -5.88
C SER A 150 15.97 -9.48 -6.07
N GLU A 151 16.69 -8.36 -6.16
CA GLU A 151 18.16 -8.35 -6.29
C GLU A 151 18.85 -9.02 -5.10
N TYR A 152 18.38 -8.76 -3.87
CA TYR A 152 18.87 -9.47 -2.68
C TYR A 152 18.62 -10.98 -2.77
N ASN A 153 17.41 -11.40 -3.18
CA ASN A 153 17.08 -12.81 -3.32
C ASN A 153 17.96 -13.48 -4.37
N GLU A 154 18.26 -12.83 -5.50
CA GLU A 154 19.17 -13.35 -6.52
C GLU A 154 20.59 -13.58 -5.98
N ILE A 155 21.08 -12.68 -5.10
CA ILE A 155 22.37 -12.87 -4.42
C ILE A 155 22.30 -14.08 -3.48
N MET A 156 21.21 -14.24 -2.74
CA MET A 156 21.02 -15.37 -1.83
C MET A 156 20.89 -16.70 -2.57
N ASP A 157 20.19 -16.72 -3.71
CA ASP A 157 20.07 -17.91 -4.56
C ASP A 157 21.43 -18.26 -5.18
N PHE A 158 22.24 -17.27 -5.57
CA PHE A 158 23.61 -17.49 -6.04
C PHE A 158 24.49 -18.12 -4.94
N ILE A 159 24.40 -17.58 -3.72
CA ILE A 159 25.06 -18.12 -2.52
C ILE A 159 24.64 -19.58 -2.32
N ASP A 160 23.33 -19.86 -2.31
CA ASP A 160 22.78 -21.20 -2.10
C ASP A 160 23.05 -22.19 -3.26
N ALA A 161 23.37 -21.71 -4.48
CA ALA A 161 23.68 -22.56 -5.63
C ALA A 161 25.18 -22.83 -5.83
N LYS A 162 26.06 -21.87 -5.48
CA LYS A 162 27.48 -21.89 -5.89
C LYS A 162 28.48 -21.97 -4.74
N MET A 163 28.03 -21.91 -3.49
CA MET A 163 28.96 -21.96 -2.37
C MET A 163 29.67 -23.31 -2.22
N TYR A 164 30.94 -23.22 -1.79
CA TYR A 164 31.74 -24.37 -1.39
C TYR A 164 31.01 -25.22 -0.32
N ALA A 165 30.98 -26.54 -0.50
CA ALA A 165 30.28 -27.47 0.39
C ALA A 165 30.64 -27.30 1.89
N GLY A 166 31.92 -27.03 2.19
CA GLY A 166 32.37 -26.77 3.57
C GLY A 166 31.75 -25.51 4.18
N ALA A 167 31.40 -24.53 3.35
CA ALA A 167 30.73 -23.32 3.80
C ALA A 167 29.30 -23.56 4.31
N TYR A 168 28.61 -24.61 3.82
CA TYR A 168 27.32 -25.07 4.35
C TYR A 168 27.47 -25.76 5.70
N ILE A 169 28.49 -26.61 5.84
CA ILE A 169 28.82 -27.27 7.12
C ILE A 169 29.03 -26.20 8.20
N PHE A 170 29.63 -25.07 7.82
CA PHE A 170 29.87 -23.91 8.69
C PHE A 170 28.94 -22.72 8.43
N LYS A 171 27.66 -22.95 8.07
CA LYS A 171 26.71 -21.88 7.64
C LYS A 171 26.73 -20.65 8.54
N LYS A 172 26.61 -20.81 9.86
CA LYS A 172 26.60 -19.68 10.82
C LYS A 172 27.88 -18.84 10.75
N MET A 173 29.04 -19.49 10.65
CA MET A 173 30.33 -18.81 10.52
C MET A 173 30.44 -18.11 9.17
N THR A 174 30.01 -18.78 8.10
CA THR A 174 30.07 -18.20 6.75
C THR A 174 29.17 -16.99 6.62
N MET A 175 27.93 -17.03 7.12
CA MET A 175 27.04 -15.87 7.11
C MET A 175 27.69 -14.70 7.87
N LYS A 176 28.29 -14.94 9.03
CA LYS A 176 29.01 -13.89 9.78
C LYS A 176 30.17 -13.27 8.97
N GLN A 177 30.84 -14.04 8.12
CA GLN A 177 31.91 -13.53 7.26
C GLN A 177 31.41 -12.74 6.05
N LEU A 178 30.24 -13.12 5.51
CA LEU A 178 29.52 -12.37 4.46
C LEU A 178 28.97 -11.03 4.98
N GLY A 179 28.68 -10.93 6.28
CA GLY A 179 28.14 -9.73 6.93
C GLY A 179 26.75 -9.98 7.54
N SER A 180 26.01 -8.91 7.87
CA SER A 180 24.61 -9.07 8.27
C SER A 180 23.83 -9.65 7.09
N ASN A 181 23.11 -10.74 7.33
CA ASN A 181 22.38 -11.49 6.31
C ASN A 181 20.88 -11.20 6.33
N THR A 182 20.44 -10.21 7.10
CA THR A 182 19.05 -9.81 7.15
C THR A 182 18.92 -8.46 6.48
N LEU A 183 18.12 -8.40 5.42
CA LEU A 183 17.63 -7.14 4.88
C LEU A 183 17.09 -6.28 6.03
N PRO A 184 17.45 -4.98 6.08
CA PRO A 184 16.85 -4.06 7.03
C PRO A 184 15.32 -4.11 6.92
N LYS A 185 14.63 -3.89 8.05
CA LYS A 185 13.17 -3.89 8.02
C LYS A 185 12.67 -2.60 7.37
N PHE A 186 11.91 -2.72 6.29
CA PHE A 186 11.29 -1.57 5.65
C PHE A 186 10.24 -0.88 6.52
N GLU A 187 10.37 0.43 6.72
CA GLU A 187 9.44 1.21 7.54
C GLU A 187 8.20 1.68 6.76
N LYS A 188 7.08 0.95 6.91
CA LYS A 188 5.80 1.29 6.27
C LYS A 188 4.97 2.35 7.01
N ASN A 189 5.63 3.37 7.55
CA ASN A 189 5.01 4.40 8.40
C ASN A 189 4.60 5.69 7.67
N TYR A 190 4.47 5.61 6.34
CA TYR A 190 4.12 6.72 5.44
C TYR A 190 2.66 6.67 4.96
N PHE A 191 1.89 5.64 5.33
CA PHE A 191 0.50 5.54 4.91
C PHE A 191 -0.38 6.62 5.55
N LEU A 192 -1.37 7.11 4.79
CA LEU A 192 -2.42 7.95 5.34
C LEU A 192 -3.26 7.14 6.34
N VAL A 193 -3.53 7.74 7.50
CA VAL A 193 -4.36 7.12 8.53
C VAL A 193 -5.47 8.09 8.93
N TYR A 194 -6.70 7.58 8.98
CA TYR A 194 -7.87 8.27 9.50
C TYR A 194 -8.50 7.45 10.63
N SER A 195 -8.66 8.03 11.81
CA SER A 195 -9.13 7.31 13.00
C SER A 195 -10.49 7.80 13.46
N PHE A 196 -11.45 6.89 13.58
CA PHE A 196 -12.70 7.13 14.30
C PHE A 196 -12.58 6.58 15.72
N LYS A 197 -12.73 7.45 16.72
CA LYS A 197 -12.71 7.07 18.14
C LYS A 197 -14.11 7.19 18.74
N TYR A 198 -14.47 6.25 19.59
CA TYR A 198 -15.71 6.30 20.37
C TYR A 198 -15.42 5.97 21.83
N SER A 199 -15.93 6.81 22.73
CA SER A 199 -15.93 6.58 24.17
C SER A 199 -17.36 6.50 24.65
N SER A 200 -17.69 5.44 25.40
CA SER A 200 -19.01 5.29 26.01
C SER A 200 -19.33 6.48 26.94
N PRO A 201 -20.61 6.85 27.13
CA PRO A 201 -20.99 7.96 28.01
C PRO A 201 -20.45 7.81 29.44
N ALA A 202 -20.42 6.58 29.96
CA ALA A 202 -19.86 6.25 31.27
C ALA A 202 -18.32 6.14 31.28
N LYS A 203 -17.64 6.42 30.15
CA LYS A 203 -16.20 6.29 29.91
C LYS A 203 -15.59 4.91 30.25
N ARG A 204 -16.41 3.87 30.39
CA ARG A 204 -15.97 2.50 30.71
C ARG A 204 -15.34 1.80 29.51
N ASN A 205 -15.88 2.05 28.32
CA ASN A 205 -15.40 1.46 27.06
C ASN A 205 -14.89 2.55 26.11
N ASN A 206 -13.75 2.27 25.47
CA ASN A 206 -13.13 3.10 24.43
C ASN A 206 -12.80 2.23 23.22
N TYR A 207 -13.14 2.70 22.03
CA TYR A 207 -12.94 2.00 20.77
C TYR A 207 -12.23 2.93 19.78
N SER A 208 -11.34 2.37 18.95
CA SER A 208 -10.74 3.06 17.81
C SER A 208 -10.94 2.21 16.57
N PHE A 209 -11.16 2.88 15.43
CA PHE A 209 -11.15 2.27 14.12
C PHE A 209 -10.24 3.10 13.22
N ASP A 210 -9.07 2.54 12.92
CA ASP A 210 -8.04 3.20 12.14
C ASP A 210 -8.09 2.71 10.70
N ILE A 211 -8.36 3.63 9.79
CA ILE A 211 -8.40 3.38 8.36
C ILE A 211 -7.03 3.76 7.80
N THR A 212 -6.13 2.79 7.76
CA THR A 212 -4.85 2.91 7.05
C THR A 212 -5.11 2.75 5.55
N LEU A 213 -4.90 3.80 4.78
CA LEU A 213 -4.99 3.79 3.32
C LEU A 213 -3.67 3.28 2.75
N THR A 214 -3.54 1.96 2.67
CA THR A 214 -2.51 1.30 1.85
C THR A 214 -2.76 1.58 0.37
N GLU A 215 -1.84 1.20 -0.51
CA GLU A 215 -1.90 1.41 -1.96
C GLU A 215 -3.26 1.00 -2.54
N LYS A 216 -3.67 -0.25 -2.29
CA LYS A 216 -4.95 -0.78 -2.74
C LYS A 216 -6.15 -0.02 -2.18
N LYS A 217 -6.09 0.44 -0.92
CA LYS A 217 -7.21 1.14 -0.28
C LYS A 217 -7.29 2.60 -0.75
N LEU A 218 -6.15 3.24 -1.00
CA LEU A 218 -6.06 4.59 -1.55
C LEU A 218 -6.55 4.62 -3.00
N GLN A 219 -6.15 3.64 -3.81
CA GLN A 219 -6.66 3.47 -5.17
C GLN A 219 -8.19 3.34 -5.17
N LYS A 220 -8.75 2.43 -4.35
CA LYS A 220 -10.21 2.28 -4.21
C LYS A 220 -10.91 3.57 -3.76
N LEU A 221 -10.27 4.35 -2.88
CA LEU A 221 -10.81 5.65 -2.48
C LEU A 221 -10.82 6.61 -3.68
N ALA A 222 -9.71 6.75 -4.41
CA ALA A 222 -9.64 7.60 -5.60
C ALA A 222 -10.69 7.20 -6.65
N GLU A 223 -10.83 5.91 -6.94
CA GLU A 223 -11.87 5.36 -7.84
C GLU A 223 -13.28 5.71 -7.36
N HIS A 224 -13.57 5.53 -6.06
CA HIS A 224 -14.84 5.89 -5.46
C HIS A 224 -15.17 7.39 -5.63
N LEU A 225 -14.17 8.27 -5.44
CA LEU A 225 -14.35 9.70 -5.63
C LEU A 225 -14.59 10.05 -7.10
N SER A 226 -13.81 9.49 -8.02
CA SER A 226 -13.95 9.69 -9.46
C SER A 226 -15.33 9.25 -9.95
N GLN A 227 -15.83 8.11 -9.48
CA GLN A 227 -17.19 7.65 -9.77
C GLN A 227 -18.26 8.62 -9.25
N GLN A 228 -18.10 9.15 -8.03
CA GLN A 228 -19.03 10.16 -7.51
C GLN A 228 -19.00 11.45 -8.34
N ILE A 229 -17.83 11.91 -8.80
CA ILE A 229 -17.72 13.08 -9.68
C ILE A 229 -18.42 12.81 -11.01
N ALA A 230 -18.14 11.67 -11.64
CA ALA A 230 -18.75 11.28 -12.90
C ALA A 230 -20.28 11.18 -12.79
N TYR A 231 -20.79 10.58 -11.71
CA TYR A 231 -22.21 10.52 -11.44
C TYR A 231 -22.83 11.91 -11.26
N ARG A 232 -22.17 12.80 -10.51
CA ARG A 232 -22.64 14.20 -10.37
C ARG A 232 -22.65 14.94 -11.69
N LYS A 233 -21.73 14.66 -12.62
CA LYS A 233 -21.71 15.24 -13.97
C LYS A 233 -22.71 14.59 -14.93
N SER A 234 -23.25 13.43 -14.59
CA SER A 234 -24.15 12.68 -15.48
C SER A 234 -25.41 13.45 -15.82
N ALA A 235 -25.94 13.22 -17.02
CA ALA A 235 -27.14 13.92 -17.47
C ALA A 235 -28.37 13.63 -16.62
N GLN A 236 -28.45 12.41 -16.08
CA GLN A 236 -29.51 12.01 -15.17
C GLN A 236 -29.50 12.85 -13.89
N PHE A 237 -28.35 12.97 -13.22
CA PHE A 237 -28.23 13.73 -11.99
C PHE A 237 -28.50 15.22 -12.22
N GLN A 238 -27.95 15.79 -13.29
CA GLN A 238 -28.17 17.20 -13.64
C GLN A 238 -29.66 17.48 -13.88
N ARG A 239 -30.39 16.60 -14.59
CA ARG A 239 -31.85 16.76 -14.75
C ARG A 239 -32.62 16.64 -13.43
N GLN A 240 -32.18 15.79 -12.49
CA GLN A 240 -32.81 15.67 -11.17
C GLN A 240 -32.64 16.94 -10.31
N LEU A 241 -31.54 17.69 -10.50
CA LEU A 241 -31.34 18.98 -9.82
C LEU A 241 -32.37 20.04 -10.25
N MET A 242 -33.03 19.86 -11.40
CA MET A 242 -34.10 20.73 -11.90
C MET A 242 -35.40 20.56 -11.12
N THR A 243 -35.39 20.96 -9.85
CA THR A 243 -36.56 20.86 -8.96
C THR A 243 -37.69 21.83 -9.40
N PRO A 244 -38.96 21.55 -9.06
CA PRO A 244 -40.06 22.48 -9.32
C PRO A 244 -39.85 23.89 -8.71
N LYS A 245 -39.17 23.95 -7.56
CA LYS A 245 -38.81 25.23 -6.91
C LYS A 245 -37.82 26.02 -7.77
N LEU A 246 -36.77 25.37 -8.27
CA LEU A 246 -35.78 25.98 -9.16
C LEU A 246 -36.44 26.42 -10.48
N ARG A 247 -37.29 25.58 -11.08
CA ARG A 247 -38.04 25.94 -12.30
C ARG A 247 -38.85 27.22 -12.12
N ARG A 248 -39.63 27.31 -11.04
CA ARG A 248 -40.41 28.51 -10.72
C ARG A 248 -39.52 29.73 -10.45
N PHE A 249 -38.37 29.54 -9.82
CA PHE A 249 -37.41 30.62 -9.59
C PHE A 249 -36.87 31.18 -10.90
N ILE A 250 -36.37 30.34 -11.80
CA ILE A 250 -35.85 30.78 -13.11
C ILE A 250 -36.92 31.46 -13.93
N LEU A 251 -38.14 30.90 -14.00
CA LEU A 251 -39.26 31.54 -14.70
C LEU A 251 -39.59 32.93 -14.14
N ARG A 252 -39.54 33.12 -12.81
CA ARG A 252 -39.74 34.44 -12.21
C ARG A 252 -38.58 35.40 -12.47
N ARG A 253 -37.33 34.93 -12.35
CA ARG A 253 -36.12 35.71 -12.63
C ARG A 253 -36.17 36.26 -14.06
N ASP A 254 -36.62 35.43 -14.99
CA ASP A 254 -36.74 35.75 -16.41
C ASP A 254 -38.09 36.41 -16.75
N ASN A 255 -38.80 36.95 -15.76
CA ASN A 255 -40.07 37.68 -15.89
C ASN A 255 -41.19 36.95 -16.67
N TYR A 256 -41.17 35.62 -16.67
CA TYR A 256 -42.01 34.78 -17.53
C TYR A 256 -41.95 35.22 -19.00
N GLU A 257 -40.73 35.50 -19.47
CA GLU A 257 -40.40 35.89 -20.83
C GLU A 257 -39.36 34.94 -21.43
N CYS A 258 -39.56 34.57 -22.70
CA CYS A 258 -38.58 33.76 -23.42
C CYS A 258 -37.28 34.56 -23.63
N GLN A 259 -36.17 34.08 -23.08
CA GLN A 259 -34.85 34.71 -23.17
C GLN A 259 -34.20 34.62 -24.56
N LYS A 260 -34.94 34.17 -25.58
CA LYS A 260 -34.48 34.09 -26.97
C LYS A 260 -35.31 34.91 -27.94
N CYS A 261 -36.64 34.89 -27.80
CA CYS A 261 -37.54 35.63 -28.69
C CYS A 261 -38.28 36.78 -28.00
N HIS A 262 -38.06 36.98 -26.70
CA HIS A 262 -38.61 38.08 -25.89
C HIS A 262 -40.15 38.12 -25.79
N VAL A 263 -40.84 37.06 -26.24
CA VAL A 263 -42.30 36.93 -26.03
C VAL A 263 -42.56 36.49 -24.59
N SER A 264 -43.43 37.23 -23.90
CA SER A 264 -43.81 36.97 -22.51
C SER A 264 -45.24 36.43 -22.39
N ARG A 265 -45.57 35.90 -21.21
CA ARG A 265 -46.96 35.52 -20.88
C ARG A 265 -47.94 36.69 -20.83
N ARG A 266 -47.46 37.94 -20.81
CA ARG A 266 -48.30 39.14 -20.93
C ARG A 266 -48.77 39.34 -22.36
N ASP A 267 -47.91 39.03 -23.33
CA ASP A 267 -48.20 39.13 -24.76
C ASP A 267 -49.05 37.94 -25.23
N GLU A 268 -48.70 36.74 -24.77
CA GLU A 268 -49.41 35.50 -25.10
C GLU A 268 -49.81 34.75 -23.82
N LYS A 269 -51.08 34.89 -23.40
CA LYS A 269 -51.59 34.31 -22.14
C LYS A 269 -51.40 32.80 -22.02
N HIS A 270 -51.41 32.08 -23.14
CA HIS A 270 -51.25 30.62 -23.21
C HIS A 270 -49.83 30.16 -23.57
N LEU A 271 -48.84 31.07 -23.50
CA LEU A 271 -47.46 30.73 -23.79
C LEU A 271 -46.90 29.70 -22.81
N LEU A 272 -46.55 28.54 -23.36
CA LEU A 272 -45.81 27.51 -22.65
C LEU A 272 -44.33 27.89 -22.58
N LEU A 273 -43.87 28.20 -21.38
CA LEU A 273 -42.47 28.45 -21.04
C LEU A 273 -41.90 27.26 -20.29
N GLU A 274 -40.70 26.89 -20.69
CA GLU A 274 -39.92 25.81 -20.10
C GLU A 274 -38.57 26.36 -19.67
N VAL A 275 -38.00 25.76 -18.62
CA VAL A 275 -36.63 26.06 -18.22
C VAL A 275 -35.72 25.08 -18.94
N ASP A 276 -34.77 25.64 -19.69
CA ASP A 276 -33.78 24.93 -20.50
C ASP A 276 -32.36 25.32 -20.08
N HIS A 277 -31.40 24.44 -20.36
CA HIS A 277 -29.98 24.69 -20.12
C HIS A 277 -29.36 25.41 -21.32
N ILE A 278 -28.69 26.54 -21.09
CA ILE A 278 -27.96 27.31 -22.12
C ILE A 278 -26.94 26.40 -22.81
N VAL A 279 -26.02 25.82 -22.02
CA VAL A 279 -25.19 24.69 -22.43
C VAL A 279 -25.97 23.41 -22.14
N PRO A 280 -26.37 22.63 -23.15
CA PRO A 280 -27.11 21.39 -22.94
C PRO A 280 -26.37 20.41 -22.04
N VAL A 281 -27.12 19.69 -21.22
CA VAL A 281 -26.56 18.67 -20.33
C VAL A 281 -25.82 17.56 -21.10
N SER A 282 -26.28 17.22 -22.32
CA SER A 282 -25.59 16.26 -23.21
C SER A 282 -24.23 16.75 -23.69
N LYS A 283 -23.94 18.04 -23.57
CA LYS A 283 -22.66 18.67 -23.93
C LYS A 283 -21.86 19.11 -22.70
N GLY A 284 -22.19 18.57 -21.52
CA GLY A 284 -21.46 18.86 -20.26
C GLY A 284 -22.00 20.05 -19.46
N GLY A 285 -23.15 20.61 -19.84
CA GLY A 285 -23.79 21.67 -19.08
C GLY A 285 -24.26 21.22 -17.70
N ILE A 286 -24.01 22.05 -16.69
CA ILE A 286 -24.42 21.80 -15.30
C ILE A 286 -25.67 22.62 -14.93
N THR A 287 -26.41 22.17 -13.93
CA THR A 287 -27.66 22.79 -13.48
C THR A 287 -27.35 23.84 -12.43
N THR A 288 -27.03 25.03 -12.90
CA THR A 288 -26.80 26.22 -12.10
C THR A 288 -27.67 27.34 -12.63
N GLU A 289 -28.04 28.30 -11.79
CA GLU A 289 -28.92 29.40 -12.22
C GLU A 289 -28.37 30.13 -13.45
N GLN A 290 -27.05 30.30 -13.54
CA GLN A 290 -26.37 30.95 -14.66
C GLN A 290 -26.46 30.17 -15.97
N ASN A 291 -26.56 28.83 -15.91
CA ASN A 291 -26.71 27.99 -17.10
C ASN A 291 -28.18 27.69 -17.43
N LEU A 292 -29.13 28.26 -16.71
CA LEU A 292 -30.56 28.05 -16.92
C LEU A 292 -31.22 29.31 -17.46
N ARG A 293 -32.22 29.13 -18.33
CA ARG A 293 -33.05 30.22 -18.84
C ARG A 293 -34.46 29.75 -19.18
N ALA A 294 -35.41 30.68 -19.20
CA ALA A 294 -36.75 30.46 -19.70
C ALA A 294 -36.77 30.54 -21.24
N LEU A 295 -37.31 29.51 -21.89
CA LEU A 295 -37.58 29.49 -23.33
C LEU A 295 -39.05 29.15 -23.59
N CYS A 296 -39.64 29.73 -24.63
CA CYS A 296 -40.93 29.24 -25.12
C CYS A 296 -40.77 27.88 -25.81
N TRP A 297 -41.84 27.10 -25.86
CA TRP A 297 -41.84 25.76 -26.47
C TRP A 297 -41.27 25.73 -27.91
N ARG A 298 -41.50 26.79 -28.71
CA ARG A 298 -40.96 26.93 -30.08
C ARG A 298 -39.44 27.09 -30.05
N CYS A 299 -38.93 28.03 -29.26
CA CYS A 299 -37.50 28.29 -29.12
C CYS A 299 -36.77 27.10 -28.49
N ASN A 300 -37.36 26.46 -27.48
CA ASN A 300 -36.78 25.29 -26.84
C ASN A 300 -36.64 24.12 -27.82
N ARG A 301 -37.72 23.83 -28.58
CA ARG A 301 -37.72 22.78 -29.61
C ARG A 301 -36.72 23.08 -30.75
N ALA A 302 -36.62 24.34 -31.17
CA ALA A 302 -35.68 24.74 -32.22
C ALA A 302 -34.22 24.62 -31.77
N LYS A 303 -33.92 24.91 -30.49
CA LYS A 303 -32.58 24.73 -29.92
C LYS A 303 -32.19 23.25 -29.83
N GLY A 304 -33.04 22.43 -29.21
CA GLY A 304 -32.69 21.03 -28.92
C GLY A 304 -31.41 20.90 -28.08
N ASP A 305 -30.48 20.06 -28.52
CA ASP A 305 -29.19 19.80 -27.86
C ASP A 305 -28.01 20.57 -28.47
N LYS A 306 -28.29 21.59 -29.27
CA LYS A 306 -27.27 22.42 -29.91
C LYS A 306 -26.67 23.40 -28.90
N LEU A 307 -25.37 23.63 -29.02
CA LEU A 307 -24.70 24.76 -28.40
C LEU A 307 -25.08 26.01 -29.20
N GLU A 308 -25.64 26.99 -28.52
CA GLU A 308 -25.81 28.32 -29.10
C GLU A 308 -24.49 29.05 -28.94
N VAL A 309 -23.74 29.17 -30.03
CA VAL A 309 -22.54 30.01 -30.08
C VAL A 309 -23.05 31.46 -30.09
N ALA A 310 -22.52 32.27 -29.16
CA ALA A 310 -22.79 33.70 -29.10
C ALA A 310 -22.22 34.44 -30.29
#